data_AF-A0A450XSY1-F1
#
_entry.id   AF-A0A450XSY1-F1
#
_cell.length_a   1.000
_cell.length_b   1.000
_cell.length_c   1.000
_cell.angle_alpha   90.00
_cell.angle_beta   90.00
_cell.angle_gamma   90.00
#
_symmetry.space_group_name_H-M   'P 1'
#
loop_
_entity.id
_entity.type
_entity.pdbx_description
1 polymer ?
#
loop_
_entity_poly.entity_id
_entity_poly.type
_entity_poly.pdbx_seq_one_letter_code
_entity_poly.pdbx_strand_id
1 'polypeptide(L)'
;MSENGGFYRGRSNSLVESRYRGAPRFDTERRQGIRGPGAVASARRSFEDGPWRRMGVRYKACVLRRVGEILMESCEEIAKVETLDQGRSIRQSKGMMVSLAASAWEFFAGALMDFHGRAASPEP
;
A
#
# COMPACT_ATOMS: atom_id res chain seq x y z
N MET A 1 -13.52 10.71 -17.37
CA MET A 1 -14.28 9.89 -16.39
C MET A 1 -13.26 9.20 -15.51
N SER A 2 -13.19 9.50 -14.20
CA SER A 2 -12.16 8.93 -13.32
C SER A 2 -12.60 7.55 -12.80
N GLU A 3 -11.93 6.50 -13.24
CA GLU A 3 -12.08 5.15 -12.71
C GLU A 3 -11.41 5.01 -11.33
N ASN A 4 -11.87 4.04 -10.54
CA ASN A 4 -11.48 3.79 -9.15
C ASN A 4 -9.97 3.55 -8.96
N GLY A 5 -9.18 4.60 -8.79
CA GLY A 5 -7.73 4.55 -8.58
C GLY A 5 -6.98 5.87 -8.72
N GLY A 6 -7.66 6.96 -9.10
CA GLY A 6 -7.05 8.27 -9.25
C GLY A 6 -6.60 8.93 -7.93
N PHE A 7 -5.66 9.87 -8.05
CA PHE A 7 -5.30 10.78 -6.98
C PHE A 7 -6.38 11.85 -6.77
N TYR A 8 -6.74 12.14 -5.51
CA TYR A 8 -7.73 13.15 -5.15
C TYR A 8 -7.08 14.22 -4.27
N ARG A 9 -7.30 15.51 -4.60
CA ARG A 9 -6.89 16.63 -3.74
C ARG A 9 -7.68 16.60 -2.43
N GLY A 10 -7.03 16.88 -1.31
CA GLY A 10 -7.72 17.02 -0.04
C GLY A 10 -8.56 18.30 -0.01
N ARG A 11 -9.52 18.34 0.92
CA ARG A 11 -10.46 19.46 1.07
C ARG A 11 -9.88 20.62 1.88
N SER A 12 -8.68 20.47 2.45
CA SER A 12 -8.04 21.46 3.33
C SER A 12 -6.74 21.94 2.69
N ASN A 13 -6.61 23.25 2.53
CA ASN A 13 -5.41 23.92 2.02
C ASN A 13 -4.30 24.02 3.09
N SER A 14 -4.32 23.17 4.12
CA SER A 14 -3.38 23.21 5.24
C SER A 14 -2.13 22.39 4.92
N LEU A 15 -1.01 23.08 4.72
CA LEU A 15 0.29 22.46 4.51
C LEU A 15 0.90 22.04 5.86
N VAL A 16 1.58 20.89 5.89
CA VAL A 16 2.49 20.53 6.98
C VAL A 16 3.90 20.93 6.60
N GLU A 17 4.51 21.81 7.37
CA GLU A 17 5.91 22.17 7.16
C GLU A 17 6.83 21.05 7.65
N SER A 18 7.81 20.68 6.84
CA SER A 18 8.81 19.68 7.20
C SER A 18 9.65 20.18 8.39
N ARG A 19 9.87 19.30 9.38
CA ARG A 19 10.75 19.62 10.53
C ARG A 19 12.24 19.58 10.15
N TYR A 20 12.58 19.15 8.94
CA TYR A 20 13.96 19.13 8.44
C TYR A 20 14.36 20.49 7.85
N ARG A 21 15.35 21.13 8.47
CA ARG A 21 15.91 22.40 8.00
C ARG A 21 16.62 22.20 6.66
N GLY A 22 16.12 22.84 5.60
CA GLY A 22 16.70 22.77 4.25
C GLY A 22 16.19 21.62 3.35
N ALA A 23 15.22 20.84 3.80
CA ALA A 23 14.59 19.82 2.95
C ALA A 23 13.70 20.46 1.86
N PRO A 24 13.59 19.86 0.66
CA PRO A 24 12.60 20.29 -0.33
C PRO A 24 11.20 20.25 0.29
N ARG A 25 10.40 21.28 0.00
CA ARG A 25 9.02 21.35 0.50
C ARG A 25 8.21 20.25 -0.17
N PHE A 26 7.84 19.23 0.60
CA PHE A 26 6.75 18.37 0.22
C PHE A 26 5.46 19.06 0.66
N ASP A 27 4.64 19.50 -0.30
CA ASP A 27 3.26 19.88 -0.02
C ASP A 27 2.48 18.60 0.32
N THR A 28 2.63 18.14 1.56
CA THR A 28 1.69 17.17 2.11
C THR A 28 0.55 17.97 2.73
N GLU A 29 -0.63 17.89 2.10
CA GLU A 29 -1.84 18.40 2.74
C GLU A 29 -2.07 17.62 4.04
N ARG A 30 -2.17 18.33 5.17
CA ARG A 30 -2.48 17.76 6.47
C ARG A 30 -3.86 17.09 6.39
N ARG A 31 -3.91 15.78 6.14
CA ARG A 31 -5.17 15.02 6.22
C ARG A 31 -5.56 14.91 7.70
N GLN A 32 -6.56 15.68 8.12
CA GLN A 32 -7.30 15.37 9.33
C GLN A 32 -8.09 14.06 9.10
N GLY A 33 -7.43 12.91 9.35
CA GLY A 33 -8.04 11.59 9.37
C GLY A 33 -8.46 11.01 8.00
N ILE A 34 -8.49 9.68 7.92
CA ILE A 34 -9.19 8.95 6.86
C ILE A 34 -10.70 9.08 7.13
N ARG A 35 -11.30 10.24 6.86
CA ARG A 35 -12.76 10.38 6.89
C ARG A 35 -13.23 11.26 5.73
N GLY A 36 -13.15 10.69 4.54
CA GLY A 36 -13.98 11.09 3.42
C GLY A 36 -14.88 9.91 3.03
N PRO A 37 -16.20 10.09 2.83
CA PRO A 37 -17.10 9.01 2.42
C PRO A 37 -16.65 8.30 1.14
N GLY A 38 -15.79 8.91 0.31
CA GLY A 38 -15.27 8.34 -0.92
C GLY A 38 -14.30 7.17 -0.77
N ALA A 39 -13.33 7.22 0.17
CA ALA A 39 -12.30 6.18 0.28
C ALA A 39 -12.86 4.88 0.84
N VAL A 40 -13.63 4.97 1.95
CA VAL A 40 -14.30 3.81 2.55
C VAL A 40 -15.34 3.24 1.60
N ALA A 41 -16.15 4.07 0.93
CA ALA A 41 -17.11 3.57 -0.05
C ALA A 41 -16.43 2.93 -1.27
N SER A 42 -15.30 3.46 -1.73
CA SER A 42 -14.53 2.84 -2.82
C SER A 42 -13.96 1.49 -2.41
N ALA A 43 -13.35 1.39 -1.22
CA ALA A 43 -12.86 0.12 -0.69
C ALA A 43 -14.00 -0.90 -0.55
N ARG A 44 -15.15 -0.46 -0.03
CA ARG A 44 -16.36 -1.28 0.12
C ARG A 44 -16.87 -1.79 -1.22
N ARG A 45 -17.01 -0.92 -2.24
CA ARG A 45 -17.38 -1.34 -3.60
C ARG A 45 -16.41 -2.35 -4.19
N SER A 46 -15.10 -2.13 -4.04
CA SER A 46 -14.09 -3.09 -4.51
C SER A 46 -14.20 -4.45 -3.81
N PHE A 47 -14.57 -4.45 -2.53
CA PHE A 47 -14.75 -5.66 -1.73
C PHE A 47 -16.06 -6.39 -2.00
N GLU A 48 -17.17 -5.68 -2.18
CA GLU A 48 -18.52 -6.26 -2.32
C GLU A 48 -18.82 -6.64 -3.79
N ASP A 49 -18.52 -5.74 -4.73
CA ASP A 49 -18.93 -5.86 -6.15
C ASP A 49 -17.76 -5.74 -7.14
N GLY A 50 -16.55 -5.48 -6.65
CA GLY A 50 -15.38 -5.23 -7.47
C GLY A 50 -14.72 -6.48 -8.06
N PRO A 51 -13.80 -6.28 -9.02
CA PRO A 51 -13.05 -7.37 -9.64
C PRO A 51 -12.21 -8.14 -8.62
N TRP A 52 -11.70 -7.45 -7.58
CA TRP A 52 -10.92 -8.09 -6.51
C TRP A 52 -11.68 -9.21 -5.82
N ARG A 53 -12.99 -9.04 -5.54
CA ARG A 53 -13.79 -10.10 -4.90
C ARG A 53 -13.84 -11.37 -5.77
N ARG A 54 -14.04 -11.20 -7.07
CA ARG A 54 -14.22 -12.29 -8.05
C ARG A 54 -12.91 -12.93 -8.52
N MET A 55 -11.76 -12.29 -8.28
CA MET A 55 -10.46 -12.87 -8.63
C MET A 55 -10.18 -14.15 -7.83
N GLY A 56 -9.74 -15.19 -8.54
CA GLY A 56 -9.25 -16.42 -7.93
C GLY A 56 -7.99 -16.18 -7.10
N VAL A 57 -7.78 -17.05 -6.10
CA VAL A 57 -6.66 -16.99 -5.14
C VAL A 57 -5.31 -16.86 -5.86
N ARG A 58 -5.09 -17.65 -6.92
CA ARG A 58 -3.85 -17.59 -7.73
C ARG A 58 -3.61 -16.23 -8.35
N TYR A 59 -4.64 -15.62 -8.95
CA TYR A 59 -4.53 -14.30 -9.57
C TYR A 59 -4.24 -13.22 -8.53
N LYS A 60 -4.90 -13.27 -7.37
CA LYS A 60 -4.61 -12.36 -6.25
C LYS A 60 -3.16 -12.50 -5.79
N ALA A 61 -2.67 -13.73 -5.63
CA ALA A 61 -1.28 -13.96 -5.28
C ALA A 61 -0.31 -13.37 -6.32
N CYS A 62 -0.59 -13.53 -7.62
CA CYS A 62 0.21 -12.89 -8.68
C CYS A 62 0.20 -11.35 -8.58
N VAL A 63 -0.95 -10.73 -8.26
CA VAL A 63 -1.01 -9.28 -8.04
C VAL A 63 -0.14 -8.87 -6.85
N LEU A 64 -0.20 -9.59 -5.73
CA LEU A 64 0.62 -9.31 -4.55
C LEU A 64 2.12 -9.43 -4.87
N ARG A 65 2.54 -10.46 -5.60
CA ARG A 65 3.93 -10.60 -6.06
C ARG A 65 4.36 -9.45 -6.96
N ARG A 66 3.50 -9.04 -7.90
CA ARG A 66 3.77 -7.91 -8.78
C ARG A 66 3.97 -6.61 -8.02
N VAL A 67 3.26 -6.39 -6.91
CA VAL A 67 3.51 -5.23 -6.03
C VAL A 67 4.92 -5.29 -5.44
N GLY A 68 5.35 -6.46 -4.94
CA GLY A 68 6.72 -6.67 -4.46
C GLY A 68 7.79 -6.40 -5.53
N GLU A 69 7.56 -6.87 -6.76
CA GLU A 69 8.45 -6.59 -7.90
C GLU A 69 8.54 -5.10 -8.19
N ILE A 70 7.41 -4.39 -8.26
CA ILE A 70 7.37 -2.94 -8.53
C ILE A 70 8.11 -2.15 -7.44
N LEU A 71 8.00 -2.55 -6.17
CA LEU A 71 8.77 -1.94 -5.08
C LEU A 71 10.28 -2.08 -5.31
N MET A 72 10.74 -3.25 -5.77
CA MET A 72 12.14 -3.48 -6.06
C MET A 72 12.62 -2.76 -7.34
N GLU A 73 11.80 -2.73 -8.39
CA GLU A 73 12.03 -1.95 -9.61
C GLU A 73 12.19 -0.46 -9.29
N SER A 74 11.39 0.05 -8.36
CA SER A 74 11.37 1.48 -7.96
C SER A 74 12.20 1.78 -6.70
N CYS A 75 13.08 0.86 -6.29
CA CYS A 75 13.72 0.88 -4.98
C CYS A 75 14.52 2.16 -4.71
N GLU A 76 15.21 2.70 -5.72
CA GLU A 76 15.99 3.92 -5.55
C GLU A 76 15.14 5.16 -5.31
N GLU A 77 14.00 5.26 -5.99
CA GLU A 77 13.08 6.39 -5.85
C GLU A 77 12.39 6.33 -4.49
N ILE A 78 11.85 5.16 -4.12
CA ILE A 78 11.18 4.95 -2.84
C ILE A 78 12.15 5.21 -1.69
N ALA A 79 13.40 4.72 -1.77
CA ALA A 79 14.39 4.94 -0.72
C ALA A 79 14.74 6.43 -0.53
N LYS A 80 14.76 7.23 -1.61
CA LYS A 80 14.96 8.68 -1.51
C LYS A 80 13.77 9.34 -0.80
N VAL A 81 12.54 9.00 -1.18
CA VAL A 81 11.33 9.54 -0.53
C VAL A 81 11.29 9.16 0.94
N GLU A 82 11.53 7.89 1.28
CA GLU A 82 11.58 7.40 2.66
C GLU A 82 12.65 8.11 3.50
N THR A 83 13.84 8.33 2.95
CA THR A 83 14.92 9.09 3.62
C THR A 83 14.51 10.53 3.87
N LEU A 84 13.83 11.17 2.92
CA LEU A 84 13.39 12.56 3.06
C LEU A 84 12.23 12.70 4.05
N ASP A 85 11.32 11.72 4.11
CA ASP A 85 10.15 11.73 4.99
C ASP A 85 10.50 11.35 6.44
N GLN A 86 11.26 10.26 6.61
CA GLN A 86 11.56 9.67 7.92
C GLN A 86 12.94 10.06 8.47
N GLY A 87 13.80 10.70 7.67
CA GLY A 87 15.14 11.13 8.08
C GLY A 87 16.17 10.02 8.25
N ARG A 88 15.84 8.79 7.82
CA ARG A 88 16.73 7.63 7.89
C ARG A 88 17.81 7.73 6.83
N SER A 89 19.00 7.17 7.09
CA SER A 89 20.06 7.13 6.09
C SER A 89 19.60 6.42 4.80
N ILE A 90 20.06 6.89 3.64
CA ILE A 90 19.72 6.27 2.34
C ILE A 90 20.10 4.79 2.27
N ARG A 91 21.19 4.41 2.96
CA ARG A 91 21.62 3.01 3.09
C ARG A 91 20.60 2.17 3.85
N GLN A 92 20.01 2.71 4.92
CA GLN A 92 18.97 2.01 5.69
C GLN A 92 17.66 1.91 4.89
N SER A 93 17.25 3.00 4.24
CA SER A 93 16.03 3.02 3.43
C SER A 93 16.11 2.02 2.27
N LYS A 94 17.20 2.07 1.48
CA LYS A 94 17.43 1.18 0.33
C LYS A 94 17.72 -0.26 0.75
N GLY A 95 18.61 -0.45 1.74
CA GLY A 95 19.12 -1.76 2.12
C GLY A 95 18.20 -2.57 3.02
N MET A 96 17.17 -1.96 3.60
CA MET A 96 16.31 -2.62 4.58
C MET A 96 14.82 -2.35 4.34
N MET A 97 14.38 -1.09 4.25
CA MET A 97 12.95 -0.77 4.27
C MET A 97 12.23 -1.23 3.00
N VAL A 98 12.77 -0.91 1.82
CA VAL A 98 12.16 -1.33 0.55
C VAL A 98 12.17 -2.85 0.42
N SER A 99 13.30 -3.49 0.72
CA SER A 99 13.43 -4.94 0.67
C SER A 99 12.47 -5.64 1.64
N LEU A 100 12.34 -5.15 2.89
CA LEU A 100 11.43 -5.70 3.88
C LEU A 100 9.96 -5.57 3.42
N ALA A 101 9.60 -4.42 2.85
CA ALA A 101 8.27 -4.22 2.29
C ALA A 101 7.98 -5.20 1.15
N ALA A 102 8.91 -5.36 0.20
CA ALA A 102 8.77 -6.31 -0.89
C ALA A 102 8.64 -7.76 -0.39
N SER A 103 9.46 -8.17 0.59
CA SER A 103 9.37 -9.49 1.22
C SER A 103 8.04 -9.72 1.94
N ALA A 104 7.44 -8.69 2.55
CA ALA A 104 6.13 -8.81 3.17
C ALA A 104 5.04 -9.13 2.13
N TRP A 105 5.08 -8.50 0.96
CA TRP A 105 4.15 -8.80 -0.13
C TRP A 105 4.30 -10.25 -0.64
N GLU A 106 5.53 -10.73 -0.79
CA GLU A 106 5.79 -12.13 -1.18
C GLU A 106 5.29 -13.11 -0.11
N PHE A 107 5.55 -12.82 1.17
CA PHE A 107 5.06 -13.63 2.29
C PHE A 107 3.54 -13.76 2.26
N PHE A 108 2.80 -12.65 2.13
CA PHE A 108 1.34 -12.69 2.09
C PHE A 108 0.80 -13.31 0.80
N ALA A 109 1.51 -13.22 -0.33
CA ALA A 109 1.16 -13.96 -1.54
C ALA A 109 1.24 -15.48 -1.32
N GLY A 110 2.26 -15.95 -0.59
CA GLY A 110 2.40 -17.34 -0.16
C GLY A 110 1.31 -17.76 0.82
N ALA A 111 1.10 -16.98 1.89
CA ALA A 111 0.08 -17.25 2.89
C ALA A 111 -1.34 -17.33 2.29
N LEU A 112 -1.64 -16.49 1.31
CA LEU A 112 -2.91 -16.52 0.60
C LEU A 112 -3.13 -17.84 -0.16
N MET A 113 -2.07 -18.42 -0.74
CA MET A 113 -2.11 -19.69 -1.45
C MET A 113 -2.25 -20.89 -0.51
N ASP A 114 -1.74 -20.77 0.71
CA ASP A 114 -1.80 -21.81 1.75
C ASP A 114 -3.08 -21.75 2.59
N PHE A 115 -3.88 -20.70 2.46
CA PHE A 115 -5.09 -20.53 3.27
C PHE A 115 -6.16 -21.58 2.90
N HIS A 116 -6.45 -22.49 3.83
CA HIS A 116 -7.48 -23.51 3.68
C HIS A 116 -8.42 -23.55 4.90
N GLY A 117 -9.71 -23.78 4.64
CA GLY A 117 -10.71 -24.00 5.68
C GLY A 117 -10.66 -25.43 6.21
N ARG A 118 -11.09 -25.64 7.46
CA ARG A 118 -11.28 -26.97 8.03
C ARG A 118 -12.77 -27.33 7.95
N ALA A 119 -13.11 -28.48 7.40
CA ALA A 119 -14.46 -29.02 7.53
C ALA A 119 -14.68 -29.43 9.00
N ALA A 120 -15.83 -29.09 9.58
CA ALA A 120 -16.24 -29.69 10.84
C ALA A 120 -16.33 -31.20 10.62
N SER A 121 -15.67 -31.98 11.48
CA SER A 121 -15.86 -33.43 11.48
C SER A 121 -17.36 -33.71 11.66
N PRO A 122 -17.96 -34.65 10.90
CA PRO A 122 -19.32 -35.07 11.20
C PRO A 122 -19.35 -35.58 12.65
N GLU A 123 -20.30 -35.07 13.44
CA GLU A 123 -20.61 -35.61 14.77
C GLU A 123 -20.94 -37.11 14.62
N PRO A 124 -20.50 -37.98 15.55
CA PRO A 124 -20.62 -39.43 15.45
C PRO A 124 -22.06 -39.95 15.40
#